data_AF-A0A164H6Z7-F1
#
_entry.id   AF-A0A164H6Z7-F1
#
_cell.length_a   1.000
_cell.length_b   1.000
_cell.length_c   1.000
_cell.angle_alpha   90.00
_cell.angle_beta   90.00
_cell.angle_gamma   90.00
#
_symmetry.space_group_name_H-M   'P 1'
#
loop_
_entity.id
_entity.type
_entity.pdbx_description
1 polymer ?
#
loop_
_entity_poly.entity_id
_entity_poly.type
_entity_poly.pdbx_seq_one_letter_code
_entity_poly.pdbx_strand_id
1 'polypeptide(L)'
;LGCPQGGVLSPLLWNLLVDDLLRLTFPFPVKMIAYADDITIITSHKEASIATKNLQLVCDSVGAWLASRKLFLNAVKTVLVIFSRKLIPWDNLYVFIDHTRISPSHTASFLGFVLDSRLKWKNHIEAKCVSATRAMMAVSSCLRQSFGYDRKRLRFLYSSTVEPIFTYGCSVWASVLRTKAGSKKIRSFQRLICRMITRSFKTAPTESLIILSNMLPLDLRILEIATSRLLSQPAGEFVKSSSKLILKRLPHELMHKKSERVSTFLST
;
A
#
# COMPACT_ATOMS: atom_id res chain seq x y z
N LEU A 1 -28.70 13.36 -5.96
CA LEU A 1 -29.11 12.08 -5.35
C LEU A 1 -28.42 12.00 -3.98
N GLY A 2 -29.18 12.12 -2.89
CA GLY A 2 -28.65 11.85 -1.55
C GLY A 2 -29.03 10.42 -1.18
N CYS A 3 -28.05 9.57 -0.87
CA CYS A 3 -28.31 8.24 -0.33
C CYS A 3 -28.01 8.27 1.18
N PRO A 4 -28.90 7.76 2.05
CA PRO A 4 -28.65 7.76 3.48
C PRO A 4 -27.38 6.97 3.82
N GLN A 5 -26.50 7.57 4.62
CA GLN A 5 -25.30 6.88 5.09
C GLN A 5 -25.70 5.62 5.88
N GLY A 6 -25.19 4.46 5.47
CA GLY A 6 -25.55 3.17 6.05
C GLY A 6 -26.70 2.44 5.34
N GLY A 7 -27.29 3.02 4.29
CA GLY A 7 -28.25 2.30 3.45
C GLY A 7 -27.57 1.15 2.71
N VAL A 8 -28.16 -0.05 2.76
CA VAL A 8 -27.60 -1.28 2.15
C VAL A 8 -27.35 -1.13 0.65
N LEU A 9 -28.21 -0.38 -0.05
CA LEU A 9 -28.10 -0.15 -1.50
C LEU A 9 -27.20 1.02 -1.89
N SER A 10 -26.77 1.85 -0.94
CA SER A 10 -25.99 3.07 -1.22
C SER A 10 -24.71 2.78 -2.01
N PRO A 11 -23.88 1.76 -1.64
CA PRO A 11 -22.67 1.45 -2.39
C PRO A 11 -22.95 0.97 -3.81
N LEU A 12 -24.04 0.21 -4.01
CA LEU A 12 -24.42 -0.28 -5.33
C LEU A 12 -24.85 0.86 -6.24
N LEU A 13 -25.72 1.74 -5.75
CA LEU A 13 -26.18 2.91 -6.50
C LEU A 13 -25.02 3.85 -6.85
N TRP A 14 -24.07 4.01 -5.93
CA TRP A 14 -22.85 4.77 -6.20
C TRP A 14 -22.01 4.14 -7.32
N ASN A 15 -21.80 2.82 -7.29
CA ASN A 15 -21.07 2.13 -8.35
C ASN A 15 -21.75 2.26 -9.72
N LEU A 16 -23.09 2.14 -9.77
CA LEU A 16 -23.85 2.34 -11.01
C LEU A 16 -23.73 3.77 -11.54
N LEU A 17 -23.75 4.77 -10.66
CA LEU A 17 -23.58 6.17 -11.04
C LEU A 17 -22.19 6.42 -11.63
N VAL A 18 -21.13 5.88 -11.01
CA VAL A 18 -19.74 6.11 -11.41
C VAL A 18 -19.34 5.25 -12.63
N ASP A 19 -20.05 4.17 -12.93
CA ASP A 19 -19.77 3.32 -14.11
C ASP A 19 -19.79 4.12 -15.42
N ASP A 20 -20.77 5.02 -15.59
CA ASP A 20 -20.84 5.94 -16.74
C ASP A 20 -19.56 6.78 -16.89
N LEU A 21 -19.02 7.28 -15.77
CA LEU A 21 -17.79 8.08 -15.75
C LEU A 21 -16.56 7.26 -16.17
N LEU A 22 -16.48 6.00 -15.72
CA LEU A 22 -15.36 5.11 -16.01
C LEU A 22 -15.35 4.63 -17.47
N ARG A 23 -16.47 4.76 -18.19
CA ARG A 23 -16.60 4.43 -19.62
C ARG A 23 -16.19 5.56 -20.56
N LEU A 24 -15.81 6.73 -20.05
CA LEU A 24 -15.29 7.81 -20.89
C LEU A 24 -14.06 7.36 -21.68
N THR A 25 -14.10 7.58 -23.00
CA THR A 25 -13.02 7.19 -23.92
C THR A 25 -12.20 8.40 -24.34
N PHE A 26 -10.88 8.20 -24.46
CA PHE A 26 -9.93 9.23 -24.86
C PHE A 26 -9.04 8.72 -26.01
N PRO A 27 -8.51 9.60 -26.88
CA PRO A 27 -7.66 9.21 -28.00
C PRO A 27 -6.25 8.74 -27.57
N PHE A 28 -6.00 8.62 -26.28
CA PHE A 28 -4.73 8.20 -25.69
C PHE A 28 -4.99 7.26 -24.49
N PRO A 29 -4.00 6.46 -24.07
CA PRO A 29 -4.16 5.56 -22.93
C PRO A 29 -4.44 6.32 -21.63
N VAL A 30 -5.61 6.07 -21.04
CA VAL A 30 -6.04 6.57 -19.74
C VAL A 30 -6.48 5.38 -18.91
N LYS A 31 -6.10 5.37 -17.63
CA LYS A 31 -6.67 4.44 -16.65
C LYS A 31 -7.37 5.25 -15.58
N MET A 32 -8.68 5.01 -15.44
CA MET A 32 -9.49 5.55 -14.36
C MET A 32 -9.84 4.44 -13.39
N ILE A 33 -9.71 4.73 -12.10
CA ILE A 33 -10.03 3.81 -11.01
C ILE A 33 -10.86 4.61 -10.01
N ALA A 34 -12.02 4.09 -9.63
CA ALA A 34 -12.83 4.66 -8.56
C ALA A 34 -12.88 3.70 -7.37
N TYR A 35 -12.83 4.24 -6.16
CA TYR A 35 -13.04 3.51 -4.91
C TYR A 35 -13.79 4.41 -3.94
N ALA A 36 -15.05 4.06 -3.63
CA ALA A 36 -15.96 4.98 -2.97
C ALA A 36 -15.93 6.36 -3.68
N ASP A 37 -15.82 7.45 -2.94
CA ASP A 37 -15.75 8.82 -3.46
C ASP A 37 -14.40 9.20 -4.09
N ASP A 38 -13.35 8.40 -3.89
CA ASP A 38 -12.02 8.66 -4.46
C ASP A 38 -11.94 8.20 -5.92
N ILE A 39 -11.56 9.12 -6.82
CA ILE A 39 -11.28 8.84 -8.24
C ILE A 39 -9.81 9.07 -8.52
N THR A 40 -9.16 8.10 -9.16
CA THR A 40 -7.76 8.15 -9.57
C THR A 40 -7.66 8.07 -11.08
N ILE A 41 -7.01 9.08 -11.67
CA ILE A 41 -6.79 9.19 -13.10
C ILE A 41 -5.30 9.04 -13.35
N ILE A 42 -4.95 8.12 -14.26
CA ILE A 42 -3.56 7.84 -14.63
C ILE A 42 -3.42 8.01 -16.13
N THR A 43 -2.56 8.95 -16.52
CA THR A 43 -2.08 9.10 -17.89
C THR A 43 -0.60 8.78 -17.94
N SER A 44 -0.13 8.29 -19.10
CA SER A 44 1.29 7.97 -19.28
C SER A 44 1.76 8.41 -20.66
N HIS A 45 2.93 9.07 -20.69
CA HIS A 45 3.60 9.44 -21.92
C HIS A 45 5.12 9.47 -21.70
N LYS A 46 5.91 9.40 -22.79
CA LYS A 46 7.39 9.51 -22.70
C LYS A 46 7.85 10.86 -22.19
N GLU A 47 7.05 11.89 -22.46
CA GLU A 47 7.28 13.28 -22.05
C GLU A 47 6.21 13.69 -21.03
N ALA A 48 6.65 14.22 -19.89
CA ALA A 48 5.75 14.57 -18.79
C ALA A 48 4.80 15.72 -19.14
N SER A 49 5.22 16.67 -19.97
CA SER A 49 4.38 17.78 -20.45
C SER A 49 3.13 17.25 -21.18
N ILE A 50 3.30 16.28 -22.08
CA ILE A 50 2.22 15.64 -22.83
C ILE A 50 1.34 14.81 -21.91
N ALA A 51 1.93 14.04 -20.96
CA ALA A 51 1.15 13.30 -19.97
C ALA A 51 0.25 14.23 -19.13
N THR A 52 0.78 15.38 -18.72
CA THR A 52 0.03 16.41 -17.97
C THR A 52 -1.05 17.08 -18.82
N LYS A 53 -0.78 17.39 -20.10
CA LYS A 53 -1.81 17.89 -21.03
C LYS A 53 -2.94 16.88 -21.23
N ASN A 54 -2.59 15.61 -21.42
CA ASN A 54 -3.57 14.53 -21.51
C ASN A 54 -4.38 14.41 -20.21
N LEU A 55 -3.73 14.56 -19.06
CA LEU A 55 -4.40 14.55 -17.76
C LEU A 55 -5.39 15.71 -17.63
N GLN A 56 -5.03 16.92 -18.10
CA GLN A 56 -5.93 18.07 -18.13
C GLN A 56 -7.20 17.78 -18.93
N LEU A 57 -7.07 17.24 -20.15
CA LEU A 57 -8.22 16.90 -21.00
C LEU A 57 -9.17 15.89 -20.32
N VAL A 58 -8.60 14.93 -19.57
CA VAL A 58 -9.40 13.98 -18.80
C VAL A 58 -10.08 14.68 -17.61
N CYS A 59 -9.35 15.53 -16.87
CA CYS A 59 -9.92 16.31 -15.78
C CYS A 59 -11.07 17.22 -16.24
N ASP A 60 -10.95 17.86 -17.41
CA ASP A 60 -12.01 18.69 -17.98
C ASP A 60 -13.26 17.88 -18.32
N SER A 61 -13.07 16.70 -18.92
CA SER A 61 -14.18 15.78 -19.26
C SER A 61 -14.86 15.22 -18.01
N VAL A 62 -14.07 14.88 -16.99
CA VAL A 62 -14.56 14.44 -15.67
C VAL A 62 -15.32 15.58 -14.98
N GLY A 63 -14.81 16.81 -15.02
CA GLY A 63 -15.45 17.99 -14.47
C GLY A 63 -16.81 18.27 -15.13
N ALA A 64 -16.87 18.22 -16.47
CA ALA A 64 -18.11 18.36 -17.21
C ALA A 64 -19.13 17.27 -16.85
N TRP A 65 -18.68 16.02 -16.73
CA TRP A 65 -19.53 14.91 -16.31
C TRP A 65 -20.06 15.11 -14.88
N LEU A 66 -19.20 15.48 -13.93
CA LEU A 66 -19.58 15.74 -12.54
C LEU A 66 -20.62 16.87 -12.46
N ALA A 67 -20.41 17.97 -13.20
CA ALA A 67 -21.35 19.07 -13.29
C ALA A 67 -22.73 18.62 -13.81
N SER A 68 -22.77 17.76 -14.84
CA SER A 68 -24.02 17.20 -15.37
C SER A 68 -24.80 16.35 -14.35
N ARG A 69 -24.08 15.77 -13.36
CA ARG A 69 -24.64 14.96 -12.28
C ARG A 69 -24.82 15.75 -10.97
N LYS A 70 -24.59 17.07 -10.98
CA LYS A 70 -24.61 17.95 -9.80
C LYS A 70 -23.65 17.48 -8.69
N LEU A 71 -22.50 16.93 -9.11
CA LEU A 71 -21.39 16.55 -8.24
C LEU A 71 -20.28 17.58 -8.37
N PHE A 72 -19.49 17.74 -7.30
CA PHE A 72 -18.38 18.69 -7.25
C PHE A 72 -17.10 17.97 -6.87
N LEU A 73 -15.99 18.36 -7.51
CA LEU A 73 -14.69 17.81 -7.21
C LEU A 73 -14.02 18.65 -6.11
N ASN A 74 -13.48 18.00 -5.08
CA ASN A 74 -12.75 18.71 -4.05
C ASN A 74 -11.31 18.99 -4.52
N ALA A 75 -11.09 20.13 -5.17
CA ALA A 75 -9.78 20.53 -5.68
C ALA A 75 -8.71 20.60 -4.57
N VAL A 76 -9.07 21.00 -3.35
CA VAL A 76 -8.16 21.10 -2.20
C VAL A 76 -7.65 19.72 -1.75
N LYS A 77 -8.49 18.69 -1.82
CA LYS A 77 -8.09 17.31 -1.49
C LYS A 77 -7.40 16.58 -2.64
N THR A 78 -7.43 17.15 -3.85
CA THR A 78 -6.89 16.49 -5.03
C THR A 78 -5.38 16.68 -5.09
N VAL A 79 -4.66 15.59 -5.34
CA VAL A 79 -3.19 15.58 -5.38
C VAL A 79 -2.71 15.11 -6.74
N LEU A 80 -1.90 15.93 -7.40
CA LEU A 80 -1.15 15.55 -8.60
C LEU A 80 0.18 14.92 -8.18
N VAL A 81 0.50 13.73 -8.68
CA VAL A 81 1.82 13.11 -8.51
C VAL A 81 2.37 12.64 -9.84
N ILE A 82 3.62 13.01 -10.10
CA ILE A 82 4.34 12.60 -11.30
C ILE A 82 5.27 11.44 -10.93
N PHE A 83 5.05 10.29 -11.56
CA PHE A 83 5.92 9.12 -11.40
C PHE A 83 6.95 9.07 -12.53
N SER A 84 8.24 9.23 -12.18
CA SER A 84 9.32 9.11 -13.15
C SER A 84 10.63 8.66 -12.49
N ARG A 85 11.43 7.92 -13.27
CA ARG A 85 12.82 7.60 -12.91
C ARG A 85 13.79 8.72 -13.27
N LYS A 86 13.43 9.59 -14.22
CA LYS A 86 14.23 10.75 -14.62
C LYS A 86 13.97 11.92 -13.69
N LEU A 87 14.97 12.77 -13.50
CA LEU A 87 14.76 14.07 -12.88
C LEU A 87 14.04 14.96 -13.89
N ILE A 88 12.86 15.46 -13.52
CA ILE A 88 12.01 16.27 -14.39
C ILE A 88 11.73 17.59 -13.64
N PRO A 89 12.02 18.75 -14.23
CA PRO A 89 11.59 20.04 -13.68
C PRO A 89 10.07 20.13 -13.62
N TRP A 90 9.52 20.63 -12.51
CA TRP A 90 8.07 20.65 -12.26
C TRP A 90 7.41 22.00 -12.53
N ASP A 91 8.21 23.03 -12.86
CA ASP A 91 7.77 24.42 -12.90
C ASP A 91 6.55 24.65 -13.82
N ASN A 92 6.46 23.86 -14.90
CA ASN A 92 5.40 23.94 -15.90
C ASN A 92 4.46 22.72 -15.93
N LEU A 93 4.48 21.87 -14.90
CA LEU A 93 3.62 20.69 -14.81
C LEU A 93 2.55 20.95 -13.76
N TYR A 94 1.34 21.25 -14.19
CA TYR A 94 0.20 21.46 -13.32
C TYR A 94 -1.09 21.13 -14.06
N VAL A 95 -2.16 20.93 -13.30
CA VAL A 95 -3.51 20.70 -13.81
C VAL A 95 -4.45 21.70 -13.16
N PHE A 96 -5.42 22.22 -13.89
CA PHE A 96 -6.50 23.03 -13.36
C PHE A 96 -7.73 22.16 -13.10
N ILE A 97 -8.31 22.32 -11.91
CA ILE A 97 -9.62 21.76 -11.56
C ILE A 97 -10.43 22.88 -10.94
N ASP A 98 -11.61 23.18 -11.50
CA ASP A 98 -12.49 24.27 -11.03
C ASP A 98 -11.71 25.58 -10.80
N HIS A 99 -10.92 25.99 -11.80
CA HIS A 99 -10.03 27.16 -11.77
C HIS A 99 -8.91 27.14 -10.71
N THR A 100 -8.79 26.05 -9.95
CA THR A 100 -7.72 25.86 -8.96
C THR A 100 -6.52 25.18 -9.60
N ARG A 101 -5.34 25.78 -9.49
CA ARG A 101 -4.08 25.19 -9.97
C ARG A 101 -3.58 24.13 -9.00
N ILE A 102 -3.49 22.89 -9.46
CA ILE A 102 -2.93 21.75 -8.73
C ILE A 102 -1.51 21.50 -9.21
N SER A 103 -0.55 21.79 -8.34
CA SER A 103 0.87 21.55 -8.59
C SER A 103 1.29 20.13 -8.16
N PRO A 104 2.39 19.58 -8.70
CA PRO A 104 2.83 18.23 -8.39
C PRO A 104 3.36 18.14 -6.95
N SER A 105 3.02 17.05 -6.28
CA SER A 105 3.54 16.70 -4.96
C SER A 105 4.53 15.53 -5.06
N HIS A 106 5.52 15.50 -4.15
CA HIS A 106 6.44 14.37 -4.02
C HIS A 106 5.79 13.12 -3.45
N THR A 107 4.68 13.26 -2.73
CA THR A 107 3.98 12.16 -2.06
C THR A 107 2.46 12.28 -2.21
N ALA A 108 1.78 11.16 -2.42
CA ALA A 108 0.32 11.05 -2.30
C ALA A 108 -0.07 9.89 -1.40
N SER A 109 -1.17 10.08 -0.68
CA SER A 109 -1.87 9.00 0.02
C SER A 109 -2.88 8.38 -0.94
N PHE A 110 -2.88 7.05 -1.07
CA PHE A 110 -3.82 6.33 -1.92
C PHE A 110 -4.18 4.99 -1.26
N LEU A 111 -5.44 4.78 -0.89
CA LEU A 111 -5.95 3.52 -0.29
C LEU A 111 -5.11 2.98 0.90
N GLY A 112 -4.56 3.87 1.72
CA GLY A 112 -3.69 3.52 2.86
C GLY A 112 -2.21 3.30 2.50
N PHE A 113 -1.82 3.56 1.26
CA PHE A 113 -0.42 3.63 0.80
C PHE A 113 0.07 5.07 0.75
N VAL A 114 1.38 5.25 0.96
CA VAL A 114 2.05 6.54 0.77
C VAL A 114 2.97 6.36 -0.43
N LEU A 115 2.53 6.84 -1.59
CA LEU A 115 3.24 6.74 -2.85
C LEU A 115 4.20 7.91 -2.95
N ASP A 116 5.50 7.64 -3.05
CA ASP A 116 6.47 8.66 -3.44
C ASP A 116 6.65 8.69 -4.96
N SER A 117 6.96 9.86 -5.52
CA SER A 117 7.20 10.08 -6.96
C SER A 117 8.20 9.10 -7.62
N ARG A 118 9.07 8.45 -6.83
CA ARG A 118 10.05 7.47 -7.31
C ARG A 118 9.75 6.02 -6.89
N LEU A 119 8.61 5.78 -6.23
CA LEU A 119 8.18 4.50 -5.69
C LEU A 119 9.28 3.78 -4.89
N LYS A 120 10.02 4.54 -4.07
CA LYS A 120 11.05 4.02 -3.15
C LYS A 120 10.47 3.40 -1.88
N TRP A 121 9.21 3.68 -1.53
CA TRP A 121 8.47 3.12 -0.39
C TRP A 121 9.04 3.44 1.00
N LYS A 122 10.04 4.33 1.10
CA LYS A 122 10.65 4.71 2.37
C LYS A 122 9.63 5.37 3.30
N ASN A 123 8.92 6.38 2.80
CA ASN A 123 7.91 7.12 3.56
C ASN A 123 6.75 6.21 3.94
N HIS A 124 6.39 5.26 3.08
CA HIS A 124 5.37 4.25 3.37
C HIS A 124 5.76 3.34 4.54
N ILE A 125 6.97 2.78 4.53
CA ILE A 125 7.46 1.94 5.63
C ILE A 125 7.49 2.73 6.94
N GLU A 126 7.94 3.98 6.90
CA GLU A 126 7.96 4.85 8.07
C GLU A 126 6.56 5.07 8.63
N ALA A 127 5.59 5.43 7.78
CA ALA A 127 4.20 5.59 8.19
C ALA A 127 3.61 4.30 8.79
N LYS A 128 3.91 3.13 8.19
CA LYS A 128 3.50 1.82 8.70
C LYS A 128 4.12 1.51 10.06
N CYS A 129 5.40 1.79 10.26
CA CYS A 129 6.06 1.63 11.55
C CYS A 129 5.44 2.53 12.63
N VAL A 130 5.12 3.79 12.31
CA VAL A 130 4.45 4.70 13.26
C VAL A 130 3.05 4.19 13.61
N SER A 131 2.26 3.82 12.60
CA SER A 131 0.91 3.27 12.78
C SER A 131 0.93 1.99 13.63
N ALA A 132 1.83 1.05 13.31
CA ALA A 132 1.97 -0.19 14.06
C ALA A 132 2.47 0.01 15.49
N THR A 133 3.38 0.97 15.71
CA THR A 133 3.84 1.32 17.07
C THR A 133 2.67 1.88 17.88
N ARG A 134 1.89 2.81 17.32
CA ARG A 134 0.71 3.39 17.98
C ARG A 134 -0.33 2.32 18.33
N ALA A 135 -0.66 1.46 17.36
CA ALA A 135 -1.60 0.35 17.56
C ALA A 135 -1.11 -0.60 18.67
N MET A 136 0.15 -1.03 18.60
CA MET A 136 0.71 -1.92 19.61
C MET A 136 0.69 -1.27 20.99
N MET A 137 1.11 -0.01 21.13
CA MET A 137 1.12 0.68 22.43
C MET A 137 -0.29 0.83 23.01
N ALA A 138 -1.27 1.20 22.18
CA ALA A 138 -2.66 1.35 22.61
C ALA A 138 -3.27 0.03 23.10
N VAL A 139 -3.02 -1.09 22.41
CA VAL A 139 -3.56 -2.39 22.85
C VAL A 139 -2.76 -2.95 24.02
N SER A 140 -1.46 -2.69 24.09
CA SER A 140 -0.61 -3.09 25.22
C SER A 140 -0.96 -2.36 26.51
N SER A 141 -1.36 -1.08 26.44
CA SER A 141 -1.71 -0.30 27.63
C SER A 141 -2.97 -0.82 28.31
N CYS A 142 -3.96 -1.31 27.54
CA CYS A 142 -5.14 -1.98 28.08
C CYS A 142 -4.77 -3.24 28.88
N LEU A 143 -3.82 -4.05 28.39
CA LEU A 143 -3.37 -5.25 29.11
C LEU A 143 -2.56 -4.94 30.37
N ARG A 144 -1.88 -3.80 30.41
CA ARG A 144 -1.06 -3.38 31.56
C ARG A 144 -1.91 -3.18 32.82
N GLN A 145 -3.14 -2.70 32.67
CA GLN A 145 -4.04 -2.43 33.80
C GLN A 145 -4.62 -3.69 34.42
N SER A 146 -4.75 -4.80 33.67
CA SER A 146 -5.49 -5.97 34.14
C SER A 146 -4.61 -7.09 34.70
N PHE A 147 -3.51 -7.48 34.05
CA PHE A 147 -2.85 -8.76 34.40
C PHE A 147 -1.32 -8.86 34.14
N GLY A 148 -0.63 -7.75 33.87
CA GLY A 148 0.79 -7.79 33.53
C GLY A 148 1.10 -8.47 32.18
N TYR A 149 2.34 -8.37 31.72
CA TYR A 149 2.74 -8.84 30.39
C TYR A 149 3.00 -10.36 30.36
N ASP A 150 1.99 -11.17 30.07
CA ASP A 150 2.20 -12.55 29.60
C ASP A 150 2.76 -12.52 28.17
N ARG A 151 3.90 -13.20 27.95
CA ARG A 151 4.60 -13.25 26.67
C ARG A 151 3.73 -13.80 25.55
N LYS A 152 2.90 -14.82 25.86
CA LYS A 152 2.00 -15.44 24.86
C LYS A 152 0.95 -14.45 24.37
N ARG A 153 0.34 -13.68 25.29
CA ARG A 153 -0.66 -12.65 24.96
C ARG A 153 -0.06 -11.50 24.15
N LEU A 154 1.12 -11.00 24.52
CA LEU A 154 1.78 -9.94 23.74
C LEU A 154 2.14 -10.40 22.32
N ARG A 155 2.55 -11.66 22.15
CA ARG A 155 2.79 -12.23 20.82
C ARG A 155 1.50 -12.37 20.01
N PHE A 156 0.40 -12.77 20.66
CA PHE A 156 -0.92 -12.78 20.03
C PHE A 156 -1.34 -11.38 19.58
N LEU A 157 -1.16 -10.35 20.43
CA LEU A 157 -1.40 -8.96 20.05
C LEU A 157 -0.56 -8.53 18.85
N TYR A 158 0.73 -8.86 18.85
CA TYR A 158 1.61 -8.58 17.72
C TYR A 158 1.06 -9.19 16.42
N SER A 159 0.70 -10.48 16.46
CA SER A 159 0.22 -11.22 15.29
C SER A 159 -1.15 -10.72 14.80
N SER A 160 -2.01 -10.23 15.72
CA SER A 160 -3.36 -9.75 15.40
C SER A 160 -3.44 -8.25 15.07
N THR A 161 -2.46 -7.44 15.46
CA THR A 161 -2.49 -5.98 15.25
C THR A 161 -1.37 -5.50 14.34
N VAL A 162 -0.13 -5.94 14.57
CA VAL A 162 1.05 -5.43 13.87
C VAL A 162 1.21 -6.13 12.52
N GLU A 163 1.12 -7.46 12.47
CA GLU A 163 1.25 -8.19 11.20
C GLU A 163 0.22 -7.74 10.14
N PRO A 164 -1.08 -7.55 10.44
CA PRO A 164 -2.04 -7.05 9.46
C PRO A 164 -1.69 -5.69 8.86
N ILE A 165 -1.13 -4.78 9.67
CA ILE A 165 -0.72 -3.44 9.20
C ILE A 165 0.34 -3.55 8.11
N PHE A 166 1.33 -4.43 8.28
CA PHE A 166 2.40 -4.65 7.30
C PHE A 166 2.02 -5.64 6.18
N THR A 167 1.07 -6.53 6.41
CA THR A 167 0.67 -7.47 5.36
C THR A 167 -0.36 -6.86 4.43
N TYR A 168 -1.09 -5.82 4.83
CA TYR A 168 -2.01 -5.08 3.95
C TYR A 168 -1.29 -4.56 2.69
N GLY A 169 -1.72 -5.06 1.53
CA GLY A 169 -1.14 -4.81 0.19
C GLY A 169 0.38 -4.93 0.07
N CYS A 170 1.00 -5.82 0.86
CA CYS A 170 2.45 -6.06 0.81
C CYS A 170 2.96 -6.49 -0.58
N SER A 171 2.11 -7.05 -1.44
CA SER A 171 2.46 -7.37 -2.83
C SER A 171 2.95 -6.16 -3.64
N VAL A 172 2.50 -4.95 -3.29
CA VAL A 172 2.85 -3.72 -4.01
C VAL A 172 4.22 -3.18 -3.59
N TRP A 173 4.54 -3.24 -2.29
CA TRP A 173 5.69 -2.54 -1.72
C TRP A 173 6.80 -3.45 -1.16
N ALA A 174 6.55 -4.75 -0.96
CA ALA A 174 7.52 -5.67 -0.33
C ALA A 174 8.85 -5.79 -1.11
N SER A 175 8.88 -5.40 -2.38
CA SER A 175 10.11 -5.35 -3.19
C SER A 175 11.21 -4.50 -2.54
N VAL A 176 10.88 -3.43 -1.81
CA VAL A 176 11.84 -2.60 -1.09
C VAL A 176 12.56 -3.36 0.03
N LEU A 177 11.92 -4.39 0.60
CA LEU A 177 12.50 -5.22 1.64
C LEU A 177 13.61 -6.13 1.13
N ARG A 178 13.85 -6.17 -0.20
CA ARG A 178 15.05 -6.79 -0.79
C ARG A 178 16.32 -5.95 -0.60
N THR A 179 16.17 -4.66 -0.32
CA THR A 179 17.31 -3.82 0.03
C THR A 179 17.74 -4.08 1.48
N LYS A 180 19.03 -3.91 1.79
CA LYS A 180 19.52 -3.96 3.18
C LYS A 180 18.86 -2.88 4.04
N ALA A 181 18.65 -1.68 3.49
CA ALA A 181 18.05 -0.56 4.20
C ALA A 181 16.58 -0.80 4.60
N GLY A 182 15.74 -1.28 3.66
CA GLY A 182 14.33 -1.57 3.93
C GLY A 182 14.16 -2.69 4.97
N SER A 183 14.86 -3.81 4.79
CA SER A 183 14.87 -4.92 5.75
C SER A 183 15.38 -4.47 7.12
N LYS A 184 16.46 -3.68 7.19
CA LYS A 184 16.98 -3.13 8.45
C LYS A 184 15.95 -2.28 9.19
N LYS A 185 15.21 -1.40 8.51
CA LYS A 185 14.17 -0.55 9.14
C LYS A 185 13.05 -1.40 9.74
N ILE A 186 12.56 -2.44 9.03
CA ILE A 186 11.55 -3.36 9.56
C ILE A 186 12.08 -4.17 10.74
N ARG A 187 13.32 -4.69 10.67
CA ARG A 187 13.95 -5.41 11.78
C ARG A 187 14.18 -4.52 13.00
N SER A 188 14.56 -3.26 12.79
CA SER A 188 14.70 -2.27 13.87
C SER A 188 13.36 -1.99 14.57
N PHE A 189 12.27 -1.91 13.81
CA PHE A 189 10.92 -1.81 14.37
C PHE A 189 10.54 -3.08 15.15
N GLN A 190 10.73 -4.26 14.56
CA GLN A 190 10.39 -5.53 15.22
C GLN A 190 11.19 -5.72 16.52
N ARG A 191 12.47 -5.32 16.53
CA ARG A 191 13.33 -5.31 17.72
C ARG A 191 12.69 -4.55 18.88
N LEU A 192 12.06 -3.39 18.62
CA LEU A 192 11.39 -2.59 19.65
C LEU A 192 10.31 -3.43 20.36
N ILE A 193 9.50 -4.15 19.58
CA ILE A 193 8.41 -4.99 20.11
C ILE A 193 8.97 -6.24 20.79
N CYS A 194 9.97 -6.90 20.20
CA CYS A 194 10.60 -8.08 20.80
C CYS A 194 11.16 -7.76 22.19
N ARG A 195 11.79 -6.59 22.36
CA ARG A 195 12.30 -6.13 23.67
C ARG A 195 11.20 -5.95 24.70
N MET A 196 10.02 -5.51 24.28
CA MET A 196 8.85 -5.39 25.15
C MET A 196 8.34 -6.77 25.59
N ILE A 197 8.35 -7.75 24.68
CA ILE A 197 7.92 -9.14 24.96
C ILE A 197 8.92 -9.85 25.87
N THR A 198 10.21 -9.80 25.55
CA THR A 198 11.25 -10.55 26.28
C THR A 198 11.70 -9.86 27.56
N ARG A 199 11.41 -8.54 27.70
CA ARG A 199 11.91 -7.65 28.77
C ARG A 199 13.44 -7.55 28.80
N SER A 200 14.08 -7.63 27.63
CA SER A 200 15.53 -7.61 27.49
C SER A 200 16.14 -6.20 27.50
N PHE A 201 17.44 -6.14 27.78
CA PHE A 201 18.24 -4.91 27.69
C PHE A 201 18.24 -4.27 26.29
N LYS A 202 18.60 -2.98 26.23
CA LYS A 202 18.71 -2.21 24.98
C LYS A 202 19.77 -2.78 24.02
N THR A 203 20.81 -3.41 24.57
CA THR A 203 21.99 -3.95 23.86
C THR A 203 21.79 -5.34 23.24
N ALA A 204 20.77 -6.10 23.67
CA ALA A 204 20.56 -7.49 23.22
C ALA A 204 20.48 -7.62 21.68
N PRO A 205 21.15 -8.58 21.02
CA PRO A 205 21.15 -8.70 19.55
C PRO A 205 19.74 -8.92 18.95
N THR A 206 19.47 -8.38 17.76
CA THR A 206 18.12 -8.44 17.16
C THR A 206 17.66 -9.86 16.86
N GLU A 207 18.53 -10.69 16.26
CA GLU A 207 18.19 -12.08 15.92
C GLU A 207 17.87 -12.90 17.17
N SER A 208 18.67 -12.75 18.23
CA SER A 208 18.43 -13.40 19.52
C SER A 208 17.06 -13.03 20.10
N LEU A 209 16.65 -11.76 19.98
CA LEU A 209 15.36 -11.30 20.47
C LEU A 209 14.17 -11.89 19.69
N ILE A 210 14.33 -12.03 18.37
CA ILE A 210 13.31 -12.65 17.52
C ILE A 210 13.14 -14.13 17.89
N ILE A 211 14.25 -14.85 18.11
CA ILE A 211 14.24 -16.26 18.54
C ILE A 211 13.61 -16.41 19.93
N LEU A 212 14.04 -15.61 20.91
CA LEU A 212 13.54 -15.66 22.29
C LEU A 212 12.06 -15.27 22.41
N SER A 213 11.58 -14.40 21.52
CA SER A 213 10.15 -14.04 21.45
C SER A 213 9.33 -15.08 20.67
N ASN A 214 9.97 -16.08 20.08
CA ASN A 214 9.36 -17.13 19.26
C ASN A 214 8.47 -16.52 18.16
N MET A 215 9.09 -15.63 17.36
CA MET A 215 8.49 -14.93 16.21
C MET A 215 9.36 -15.13 14.96
N LEU A 216 8.75 -15.04 13.78
CA LEU A 216 9.49 -15.00 12.51
C LEU A 216 10.00 -13.58 12.26
N PRO A 217 11.18 -13.36 11.64
CA PRO A 217 11.58 -12.04 11.17
C PRO A 217 10.49 -11.44 10.26
N LEU A 218 10.01 -10.25 10.63
CA LEU A 218 8.84 -9.62 10.02
C LEU A 218 9.07 -9.30 8.54
N ASP A 219 10.30 -8.93 8.18
CA ASP A 219 10.68 -8.69 6.78
C ASP A 219 10.52 -9.95 5.92
N LEU A 220 10.90 -11.11 6.45
CA LEU A 220 10.69 -12.40 5.77
C LEU A 220 9.21 -12.78 5.72
N ARG A 221 8.46 -12.56 6.81
CA ARG A 221 7.00 -12.81 6.84
C ARG A 221 6.26 -12.00 5.78
N ILE A 222 6.60 -10.73 5.63
CA ILE A 222 6.01 -9.84 4.61
C ILE A 222 6.35 -10.35 3.21
N LEU A 223 7.61 -10.71 2.95
CA LEU A 223 8.05 -11.24 1.66
C LEU A 223 7.33 -12.57 1.32
N GLU A 224 7.18 -13.45 2.30
CA GLU A 224 6.46 -14.72 2.15
C GLU A 224 5.00 -14.49 1.72
N ILE A 225 4.27 -13.63 2.44
CA ILE A 225 2.87 -13.32 2.15
C ILE A 225 2.74 -12.61 0.81
N ALA A 226 3.61 -11.64 0.53
CA ALA A 226 3.63 -10.92 -0.75
C ALA A 226 3.83 -11.89 -1.92
N THR A 227 4.77 -12.82 -1.79
CA THR A 227 5.02 -13.86 -2.79
C THR A 227 3.80 -14.74 -2.99
N SER A 228 3.20 -15.22 -1.88
CA SER A 228 2.03 -16.09 -1.94
C SER A 228 0.86 -15.43 -2.65
N ARG A 229 0.60 -14.15 -2.37
CA ARG A 229 -0.48 -13.38 -2.99
C ARG A 229 -0.24 -13.07 -4.46
N LEU A 230 1.01 -12.87 -4.86
CA LEU A 230 1.35 -12.68 -6.27
C LEU A 230 1.16 -13.99 -7.03
N LEU A 231 1.63 -15.12 -6.49
CA LEU A 231 1.48 -16.42 -7.15
C LEU A 231 0.02 -16.87 -7.30
N SER A 232 -0.88 -16.43 -6.40
CA SER A 232 -2.31 -16.76 -6.47
C SER A 232 -3.11 -15.87 -7.44
N GLN A 233 -2.53 -14.81 -8.03
CA GLN A 233 -3.22 -13.95 -8.98
C GLN A 233 -3.18 -14.56 -10.40
N PRO A 234 -4.27 -14.46 -11.19
CA PRO A 234 -4.26 -14.85 -12.60
C PRO A 234 -3.15 -14.07 -13.34
N ALA A 235 -2.35 -14.80 -14.11
CA ALA A 235 -1.01 -14.39 -14.50
C ALA A 235 -0.98 -13.23 -15.51
N GLY A 236 -0.99 -11.98 -15.02
CA GLY A 236 -0.52 -10.81 -15.78
C GLY A 236 1.01 -10.71 -15.82
N GLU A 237 1.60 -10.12 -16.86
CA GLU A 237 3.07 -9.96 -17.00
C GLU A 237 3.74 -9.30 -15.79
N PHE A 238 3.05 -8.38 -15.12
CA PHE A 238 3.51 -7.72 -13.89
C PHE A 238 3.69 -8.68 -12.70
N VAL A 239 2.81 -9.68 -12.60
CA VAL A 239 2.83 -10.70 -11.54
C VAL A 239 4.04 -11.62 -11.70
N LYS A 240 4.40 -11.99 -12.95
CA LYS A 240 5.56 -12.83 -13.25
C LYS A 240 6.89 -12.13 -12.96
N SER A 241 7.01 -10.83 -13.24
CA SER A 241 8.23 -10.05 -12.97
C SER A 241 8.43 -9.79 -11.48
N SER A 242 7.37 -9.37 -10.78
CA SER A 242 7.42 -9.07 -9.34
C SER A 242 7.62 -10.33 -8.48
N SER A 243 6.99 -11.45 -8.83
CA SER A 243 7.18 -12.73 -8.13
C SER A 243 8.61 -13.27 -8.27
N LYS A 244 9.18 -13.28 -9.50
CA LYS A 244 10.59 -13.67 -9.72
C LYS A 244 11.58 -12.79 -8.94
N LEU A 245 11.29 -11.50 -8.79
CA LEU A 245 12.13 -10.58 -8.02
C LEU A 245 12.07 -10.88 -6.51
N ILE A 246 10.90 -11.20 -5.97
CA ILE A 246 10.72 -11.47 -4.53
C ILE A 246 11.23 -12.87 -4.14
N LEU A 247 11.05 -13.88 -5.00
CA LEU A 247 11.47 -15.26 -4.78
C LEU A 247 12.98 -15.43 -4.58
N LYS A 248 13.83 -14.58 -5.19
CA LYS A 248 15.30 -14.68 -5.09
C LYS A 248 15.90 -14.42 -3.69
N ARG A 249 15.13 -13.93 -2.72
CA ARG A 249 15.62 -13.64 -1.35
C ARG A 249 15.01 -14.54 -0.27
N LEU A 250 14.04 -15.40 -0.61
CA LEU A 250 13.55 -16.40 0.33
C LEU A 250 14.67 -17.45 0.54
N PRO A 251 15.01 -17.81 1.80
CA PRO A 251 15.89 -18.95 2.08
C PRO A 251 15.43 -20.19 1.31
N HIS A 252 16.37 -20.95 0.74
CA HIS A 252 16.09 -22.14 -0.09
C HIS A 252 15.13 -23.13 0.62
N GLU A 253 15.22 -23.22 1.96
CA GLU A 253 14.39 -24.06 2.81
C GLU A 253 12.89 -23.72 2.78
N LEU A 254 12.51 -22.45 2.57
CA LEU A 254 11.11 -22.04 2.43
C LEU A 254 10.56 -22.23 1.01
N MET A 255 11.44 -22.44 0.04
CA MET A 255 11.08 -22.75 -1.36
C MET A 255 10.73 -24.23 -1.50
N HIS A 256 11.45 -25.13 -0.82
CA HIS A 256 11.20 -26.58 -0.86
C HIS A 256 9.86 -26.97 -0.22
N LYS A 257 9.46 -26.36 0.91
CA LYS A 257 8.15 -26.61 1.55
C LYS A 257 6.95 -26.20 0.68
N LYS A 258 7.14 -25.40 -0.38
CA LYS A 258 6.08 -25.02 -1.32
C LYS A 258 6.02 -25.91 -2.56
N SER A 259 7.10 -26.58 -2.96
CA SER A 259 7.05 -27.55 -4.08
C SER A 259 6.05 -28.68 -3.78
N GLU A 260 6.02 -29.16 -2.54
CA GLU A 260 5.11 -30.24 -2.12
C GLU A 260 3.65 -29.79 -1.93
N ARG A 261 3.40 -28.50 -1.65
CA ARG A 261 2.04 -27.96 -1.48
C ARG A 261 1.42 -27.47 -2.80
N VAL A 262 2.23 -27.18 -3.81
CA VAL A 262 1.75 -26.78 -5.14
C VAL A 262 1.46 -28.02 -6.00
N SER A 263 2.21 -29.13 -5.82
CA SER A 263 1.92 -30.40 -6.50
C SER A 263 0.62 -31.07 -6.03
N THR A 264 0.19 -30.83 -4.78
CA THR A 264 -1.09 -31.33 -4.24
C THR A 264 -2.30 -30.50 -4.67
N PHE A 265 -2.12 -29.26 -5.16
CA PHE A 265 -3.21 -28.42 -5.66
C PHE A 265 -3.42 -28.51 -7.18
N LEU A 266 -2.50 -29.15 -7.91
CA LEU A 266 -2.59 -29.37 -9.36
C LEU A 266 -2.97 -30.82 -9.73
N SER A 267 -3.27 -31.66 -8.74
CA SER A 267 -3.63 -33.09 -8.92
C SER A 267 -5.05 -33.44 -8.46
N THR A 268 -5.92 -32.44 -8.25
CA THR A 268 -7.38 -32.56 -8.07
C THR A 268 -8.05 -31.40 -8.76
#